data_AF-A0A914YY47-F1
#
_entry.id   AF-A0A914YY47-F1
#
_cell.length_a   1.000
_cell.length_b   1.000
_cell.length_c   1.000
_cell.angle_alpha   90.00
_cell.angle_beta   90.00
_cell.angle_gamma   90.00
#
_symmetry.space_group_name_H-M   'P 1'
#
loop_
_entity.id
_entity.type
_entity.pdbx_description
1 polymer ?
#
loop_
_entity_poly.entity_id
_entity_poly.type
_entity_poly.pdbx_seq_one_letter_code
_entity_poly.pdbx_strand_id
1 'polypeptide(L)'
;MTAWIHGLFFLVIFVGLGCSLKDLGAPTFNCPGLMAPSATVPSSVHALRPADIKVVAALGDSLTAANGAGAPKEDAVAILLQYRGLAFQGGGDKGINEHVTIPRKVSIFKC
;
A
#
# COMPACT_ATOMS: atom_id res chain seq x y z
N MET A 1 18.44 31.72 -28.14
CA MET A 1 17.09 31.51 -27.56
C MET A 1 16.46 30.15 -27.91
N THR A 2 17.16 29.22 -28.57
CA THR A 2 16.59 27.90 -28.95
C THR A 2 17.01 26.76 -28.00
N ALA A 3 18.10 26.90 -27.25
CA ALA A 3 18.59 25.85 -26.34
C ALA A 3 17.68 25.61 -25.12
N TRP A 4 17.03 26.66 -24.59
CA TRP A 4 16.11 26.56 -23.45
C TRP A 4 14.79 25.87 -23.81
N ILE A 5 14.32 26.04 -25.05
CA ILE A 5 13.08 25.43 -25.54
C ILE A 5 13.28 23.92 -25.72
N HIS A 6 14.42 23.49 -26.27
CA HIS A 6 14.75 22.06 -26.37
C HIS A 6 14.97 21.41 -24.99
N GLY A 7 15.59 22.12 -24.04
CA GLY A 7 15.76 21.62 -22.67
C GLY A 7 14.44 21.45 -21.91
N LEU A 8 13.51 22.41 -22.07
CA LEU A 8 12.17 22.33 -21.47
C LEU A 8 11.32 21.23 -22.13
N PHE A 9 11.44 21.06 -23.45
CA PHE A 9 10.76 20.00 -24.19
C PHE A 9 11.26 18.60 -23.79
N PHE A 10 12.57 18.43 -23.55
CA PHE A 10 13.15 17.18 -23.08
C PHE A 10 12.73 16.85 -21.63
N LEU A 11 12.57 17.86 -20.78
CA LEU A 11 12.05 17.72 -19.41
C LEU A 11 10.58 17.26 -19.41
N VAL A 12 9.74 17.82 -20.30
CA VAL A 12 8.32 17.45 -20.41
C VAL A 12 8.14 16.00 -20.90
N ILE A 13 8.98 15.54 -21.83
CA ILE A 13 8.94 14.14 -22.32
C ILE A 13 9.38 13.14 -21.25
N PHE A 14 10.41 13.47 -20.45
CA PHE A 14 10.85 12.59 -19.36
C PHE A 14 9.88 12.56 -18.17
N VAL A 15 9.13 13.63 -17.93
CA VAL A 15 8.09 13.69 -16.87
C VAL A 15 6.78 13.02 -17.31
N GLY A 16 6.42 13.08 -18.60
CA GLY A 16 5.20 12.47 -19.15
C GLY A 16 5.22 10.93 -19.22
N LEU A 17 6.42 10.32 -19.20
CA LEU A 17 6.59 8.87 -19.02
C LEU A 17 6.65 8.50 -17.53
N GLY A 18 5.86 9.19 -16.70
CA GLY A 18 5.65 8.87 -15.31
C GLY A 18 5.04 7.47 -15.21
N CYS A 19 5.88 6.51 -14.86
CA CYS A 19 5.54 5.12 -14.61
C CYS A 19 4.24 5.06 -13.78
N SER A 20 3.15 4.59 -14.39
CA SER A 20 1.98 4.18 -13.61
C SER A 20 2.44 3.00 -12.78
N LEU A 21 2.85 3.26 -11.54
CA LEU A 21 3.27 2.21 -10.63
C LEU A 21 2.06 1.33 -10.39
N LYS A 22 2.10 0.13 -10.95
CA LYS A 22 1.05 -0.86 -10.76
C LYS A 22 0.98 -1.17 -9.27
N ASP A 23 -0.26 -1.30 -8.80
CA ASP A 23 -0.53 -1.65 -7.43
C ASP A 23 0.15 -2.98 -7.09
N LEU A 24 0.87 -3.04 -5.97
CA LEU A 24 1.64 -4.22 -5.61
C LEU A 24 0.68 -5.25 -5.02
N GLY A 25 0.49 -6.35 -5.74
CA GLY A 25 -0.28 -7.53 -5.34
C GLY A 25 0.60 -8.74 -5.04
N ALA A 26 0.11 -9.70 -4.25
CA ALA A 26 0.73 -11.01 -4.03
C ALA A 26 -0.25 -12.15 -4.38
N PRO A 27 -0.44 -12.44 -5.68
CA PRO A 27 -1.49 -13.33 -6.19
C PRO A 27 -1.31 -14.82 -5.83
N THR A 28 -0.09 -15.24 -5.47
CA THR A 28 0.25 -16.63 -5.11
C THR A 28 0.43 -16.82 -3.61
N PHE A 29 -0.11 -15.92 -2.79
CA PHE A 29 0.02 -16.02 -1.34
C PHE A 29 -0.86 -17.15 -0.76
N ASN A 30 -0.23 -18.24 -0.32
CA ASN A 30 -0.91 -19.34 0.36
C ASN A 30 -0.05 -19.90 1.50
N CYS A 31 -0.58 -19.88 2.72
CA CYS A 31 0.12 -20.37 3.91
C CYS A 31 -0.81 -21.23 4.77
N PRO A 32 -0.94 -22.51 4.43
CA PRO A 32 -1.76 -23.44 5.20
C PRO A 32 -1.18 -23.56 6.62
N GLY A 33 -2.04 -23.35 7.62
CA GLY A 33 -1.68 -23.45 9.03
C GLY A 33 -1.32 -22.13 9.70
N LEU A 34 -0.77 -21.12 9.01
CA LEU A 34 -0.42 -19.84 9.69
C LEU A 34 -1.62 -18.94 10.00
N MET A 35 -2.72 -19.15 9.27
CA MET A 35 -3.99 -18.44 9.44
C MET A 35 -4.89 -19.04 10.52
N ALA A 36 -4.48 -20.15 11.15
CA ALA A 36 -5.16 -20.64 12.33
C ALA A 36 -4.68 -19.90 13.58
N PRO A 37 -5.57 -19.51 14.51
CA PRO A 37 -5.18 -18.90 15.78
C PRO A 37 -4.38 -19.88 16.64
N SER A 38 -3.57 -19.34 17.56
CA SER A 38 -2.91 -20.11 18.61
C SER A 38 -3.93 -20.73 19.55
N ALA A 39 -3.60 -21.90 20.11
CA ALA A 39 -4.47 -22.59 21.06
C ALA A 39 -4.73 -21.77 22.34
N THR A 40 -3.77 -20.91 22.71
CA THR A 40 -3.86 -19.98 23.84
C THR A 40 -3.35 -18.61 23.42
N VAL A 41 -3.73 -17.57 24.17
CA VAL A 41 -3.23 -16.21 23.94
C VAL A 41 -1.72 -16.19 24.22
N PRO A 42 -0.88 -15.88 23.23
CA PRO A 42 0.56 -15.90 23.42
C PRO A 42 1.01 -14.76 24.34
N SER A 43 1.93 -15.06 25.25
CA SER A 43 2.53 -14.08 26.19
C SER A 43 3.86 -13.48 25.68
N SER A 44 4.39 -14.00 24.58
CA SER A 44 5.66 -13.57 23.97
C SER A 44 5.52 -13.37 22.47
N VAL A 45 6.20 -12.35 21.95
CA VAL A 45 6.20 -12.01 20.51
C VAL A 45 6.79 -13.12 19.63
N HIS A 46 7.62 -14.00 20.20
CA HIS A 46 8.20 -15.12 19.46
C HIS A 46 7.20 -16.25 19.19
N ALA A 47 6.16 -16.37 20.03
CA ALA A 47 5.07 -17.34 19.88
C ALA A 47 3.84 -16.76 19.16
N LEU A 48 3.83 -15.45 18.91
CA LEU A 48 2.72 -14.75 18.27
C LEU A 48 2.55 -15.21 16.83
N ARG A 49 1.35 -15.66 16.47
CA ARG A 49 0.98 -15.96 15.09
C ARG A 49 0.19 -14.80 14.49
N PRO A 50 0.22 -14.62 13.16
CA PRO A 50 -0.56 -13.59 12.48
C PRO A 50 -2.06 -13.59 12.86
N ALA A 51 -2.64 -14.78 13.03
CA ALA A 51 -4.05 -14.95 13.41
C ALA A 51 -4.38 -14.52 14.85
N ASP A 52 -3.37 -14.33 15.72
CA ASP A 52 -3.58 -13.86 17.10
C ASP A 52 -3.71 -12.34 17.18
N ILE A 53 -3.34 -11.62 16.11
CA ILE A 53 -3.42 -10.16 16.03
C ILE A 53 -4.84 -9.76 15.66
N LYS A 54 -5.54 -9.15 16.63
CA LYS A 54 -6.96 -8.79 16.48
C LYS A 54 -7.17 -7.48 15.73
N VAL A 55 -6.30 -6.51 15.94
CA VAL A 55 -6.41 -5.15 15.39
C VAL A 55 -5.04 -4.65 14.99
N VAL A 56 -4.96 -4.10 13.78
CA VAL A 56 -3.83 -3.31 13.30
C VAL A 56 -4.40 -1.96 12.89
N ALA A 57 -3.83 -0.88 13.41
CA ALA A 57 -4.26 0.48 13.12
C ALA A 57 -3.05 1.37 12.84
N ALA A 58 -3.25 2.36 11.97
CA ALA A 58 -2.26 3.39 11.67
C ALA A 58 -2.86 4.76 12.01
N LEU A 59 -2.06 5.61 12.66
CA LEU A 59 -2.41 6.99 12.98
C LEU A 59 -1.37 7.91 12.35
N GLY A 60 -1.81 9.03 11.80
CA GLY A 60 -0.91 10.00 11.18
C GLY A 60 -1.67 11.08 10.42
N ASP A 61 -0.97 11.70 9.47
CA ASP A 61 -1.43 12.83 8.68
C ASP A 61 -2.03 12.39 7.32
N SER A 62 -2.05 13.29 6.35
CA SER A 62 -2.53 13.08 4.99
C SER A 62 -1.84 11.94 4.25
N LEU A 63 -0.56 11.66 4.54
CA LEU A 63 0.15 10.52 3.94
C LEU A 63 -0.37 9.20 4.49
N THR A 64 -0.70 9.15 5.78
CA THR A 64 -1.38 7.99 6.39
C THR A 64 -2.79 7.81 5.85
N ALA A 65 -3.43 8.90 5.44
CA ALA A 65 -4.73 8.86 4.78
C ALA A 65 -4.64 8.59 3.26
N ALA A 66 -3.45 8.35 2.72
CA ALA A 66 -3.20 8.11 1.29
C ALA A 66 -3.86 9.16 0.38
N ASN A 67 -3.61 10.43 0.70
CA ASN A 67 -4.08 11.56 -0.09
C ASN A 67 -3.69 11.41 -1.58
N GLY A 68 -4.69 11.45 -2.47
CA GLY A 68 -4.48 11.35 -3.91
C GLY A 68 -4.11 9.97 -4.44
N ALA A 69 -4.06 8.92 -3.62
CA ALA A 69 -3.66 7.59 -4.08
C ALA A 69 -4.58 6.98 -5.16
N GLY A 70 -5.86 7.36 -5.15
CA GLY A 70 -6.83 7.01 -6.19
C GLY A 70 -7.14 8.13 -7.19
N ALA A 71 -6.37 9.22 -7.18
CA ALA A 71 -6.65 10.38 -8.03
C ALA A 71 -6.49 10.03 -9.53
N PRO A 72 -7.42 10.44 -10.40
CA PRO A 72 -7.25 10.36 -11.84
C PRO A 72 -5.99 11.13 -12.29
N LYS A 73 -5.31 10.61 -13.31
CA LYS A 73 -4.36 11.42 -14.07
C LYS A 73 -5.15 12.62 -14.63
N GLU A 74 -4.62 13.82 -14.51
CA GLU A 74 -5.26 15.11 -14.83
C GLU A 74 -6.18 15.76 -13.76
N ASP A 75 -6.50 15.10 -12.63
CA ASP A 75 -7.32 15.73 -11.57
C ASP A 75 -6.46 16.15 -10.36
N ALA A 76 -5.95 17.38 -10.41
CA ALA A 76 -5.14 17.95 -9.34
C ALA A 76 -5.92 18.16 -8.02
N VAL A 77 -7.24 18.32 -8.09
CA VAL A 77 -8.08 18.55 -6.90
C VAL A 77 -8.32 17.22 -6.18
N ALA A 78 -8.42 16.11 -6.91
CA ALA A 78 -8.54 14.77 -6.34
C ALA A 78 -7.35 14.34 -5.46
N ILE A 79 -6.22 15.06 -5.50
CA ILE A 79 -5.09 14.85 -4.59
C ILE A 79 -5.45 15.18 -3.13
N LEU A 80 -6.43 16.07 -2.92
CA LEU A 80 -6.91 16.43 -1.59
C LEU A 80 -7.83 15.33 -0.98
N LEU A 81 -8.32 14.40 -1.80
CA LEU A 81 -9.15 13.28 -1.35
C LEU A 81 -8.31 12.23 -0.63
N GLN A 82 -8.87 11.66 0.42
CA GLN A 82 -8.24 10.69 1.30
C GLN A 82 -8.68 9.26 0.97
N TYR A 83 -7.75 8.41 0.57
CA TYR A 83 -7.99 7.02 0.21
C TYR A 83 -7.44 6.06 1.26
N ARG A 84 -7.87 6.20 2.52
CA ARG A 84 -7.35 5.44 3.68
C ARG A 84 -7.26 3.93 3.45
N GLY A 85 -8.21 3.36 2.72
CA GLY A 85 -8.25 1.94 2.43
C GLY A 85 -7.24 1.46 1.37
N LEU A 86 -6.58 2.38 0.66
CA LEU A 86 -5.44 2.15 -0.24
C LEU A 86 -4.08 2.48 0.40
N ALA A 87 -4.07 2.90 1.68
CA ALA A 87 -2.83 3.19 2.37
C ALA A 87 -2.06 1.88 2.64
N PHE A 88 -0.80 1.77 2.23
CA PHE A 88 0.03 0.58 2.49
C PHE A 88 0.06 0.20 3.98
N GLN A 89 0.14 1.20 4.85
CA GLN A 89 0.33 1.06 6.29
C GLN A 89 -0.93 0.62 7.06
N GLY A 90 -2.13 0.82 6.52
CA GLY A 90 -3.37 0.61 7.27
C GLY A 90 -4.63 0.34 6.43
N GLY A 91 -4.49 0.30 5.11
CA GLY A 91 -5.58 0.10 4.17
C GLY A 91 -6.07 -1.34 4.10
N GLY A 92 -7.30 -1.51 3.62
CA GLY A 92 -7.96 -2.80 3.52
C GLY A 92 -8.96 -2.93 2.37
N ASP A 93 -9.05 -1.96 1.45
CA ASP A 93 -10.10 -1.91 0.42
C ASP A 93 -10.01 -3.06 -0.60
N LYS A 94 -8.79 -3.51 -0.90
CA LYS A 94 -8.53 -4.59 -1.86
C LYS A 94 -7.96 -5.83 -1.16
N GLY A 95 -8.05 -6.96 -1.86
CA GLY A 95 -7.48 -8.24 -1.43
C GLY A 95 -5.95 -8.29 -1.59
N ILE A 96 -5.29 -9.26 -0.95
CA ILE A 96 -3.82 -9.39 -0.98
C ILE A 96 -3.26 -9.57 -2.39
N ASN A 97 -4.07 -10.12 -3.29
CA ASN A 97 -3.71 -10.40 -4.67
C ASN A 97 -3.56 -9.13 -5.52
N GLU A 98 -4.21 -8.05 -5.11
CA GLU A 98 -4.28 -6.79 -5.87
C GLU A 98 -3.59 -5.64 -5.14
N HIS A 99 -3.70 -5.61 -3.81
CA HIS A 99 -3.10 -4.58 -2.97
C HIS A 99 -2.59 -5.16 -1.67
N VAL A 100 -1.33 -4.89 -1.43
CA VAL A 100 -0.56 -5.41 -0.32
C VAL A 100 -0.50 -4.34 0.77
N THR A 101 -1.12 -4.61 1.92
CA THR A 101 -1.10 -3.71 3.08
C THR A 101 -0.56 -4.40 4.32
N ILE A 102 -0.01 -3.63 5.27
CA ILE A 102 0.53 -4.13 6.53
C ILE A 102 -0.51 -4.97 7.31
N PRO A 103 -1.77 -4.52 7.50
CA PRO A 103 -2.77 -5.33 8.20
C PRO A 103 -2.97 -6.72 7.59
N ARG A 104 -2.81 -6.84 6.26
CA ARG A 104 -3.00 -8.10 5.53
C ARG A 104 -1.73 -8.95 5.47
N LYS A 105 -0.55 -8.31 5.43
CA LYS A 105 0.78 -8.94 5.23
C LYS A 105 1.54 -9.29 6.50
N VAL A 106 1.03 -8.97 7.69
CA VAL A 106 1.52 -9.58 8.94
C VAL A 106 1.64 -11.11 8.80
N SER A 107 0.74 -11.71 8.01
CA SER A 107 0.78 -13.12 7.62
C SER A 107 2.00 -13.53 6.79
N ILE A 108 2.56 -12.66 5.95
CA ILE A 108 3.59 -12.98 4.95
C ILE A 108 4.99 -13.16 5.52
N PHE A 109 5.37 -12.41 6.55
CA PHE A 109 6.72 -12.48 7.10
C PHE A 109 7.03 -13.77 7.86
N LYS A 110 6.00 -14.57 8.14
CA LYS A 110 6.09 -15.81 8.90
C LYS A 110 5.66 -17.02 8.06
N CYS A 111 5.17 -16.76 6.84
CA CYS A 111 5.26 -17.70 5.75
C CYS A 111 6.70 -17.69 5.19
#